data_AF-A0A378LQ15-F1
#
_entry.id   AF-A0A378LQ15-F1
#
_cell.length_a   1.000
_cell.length_b   1.000
_cell.length_c   1.000
_cell.angle_alpha   90.00
_cell.angle_beta   90.00
_cell.angle_gamma   90.00
#
_symmetry.space_group_name_H-M   'P 1'
#
loop_
_entity.id
_entity.type
_entity.pdbx_description
1 polymer ?
#
loop_
_entity_poly.entity_id
_entity_poly.type
_entity_poly.pdbx_seq_one_letter_code
_entity_poly.pdbx_strand_id
1 'polypeptide(L)'
;MKLKLLFGVTAAALFFTSLTHADFTFYSGTSSCEDVPGSWVGSGKASNWLIECFYNGAGTISTLDNAGNFNIEVNADKRSGSLVCPDHNYTKLRGTCVNGTVTIKTEYGNLNGNFSKNSGTSKGTLSVAPGVDVNVAIEFKRSA
;
A
#
# COMPACT_ATOMS: atom_id res chain seq x y z
N MET A 1 37.92 -51.56 -23.71
CA MET A 1 37.08 -50.37 -23.98
C MET A 1 36.45 -49.95 -22.65
N LYS A 2 36.94 -48.94 -21.94
CA LYS A 2 36.62 -47.49 -22.06
C LYS A 2 35.11 -47.20 -22.15
N LEU A 3 34.51 -46.80 -21.04
CA LEU A 3 33.71 -45.56 -21.01
C LEU A 3 33.61 -45.04 -19.56
N LYS A 4 34.35 -43.97 -19.28
CA LYS A 4 34.15 -43.09 -18.13
C LYS A 4 32.97 -42.19 -18.48
N LEU A 5 31.98 -42.04 -17.60
CA LEU A 5 30.99 -40.97 -17.68
C LEU A 5 30.90 -40.28 -16.32
N LEU A 6 31.65 -39.17 -16.24
CA LEU A 6 31.47 -38.09 -15.27
C LEU A 6 30.32 -37.20 -15.78
N PHE A 7 29.29 -37.04 -14.97
CA PHE A 7 28.34 -35.93 -14.97
C PHE A 7 27.83 -35.88 -13.52
N GLY A 8 27.89 -34.81 -12.73
CA GLY A 8 28.18 -33.40 -12.94
C GLY A 8 27.47 -32.71 -11.78
N VAL A 9 28.21 -32.02 -10.91
CA VAL A 9 27.65 -31.24 -9.81
C VAL A 9 26.93 -30.04 -10.41
N THR A 10 25.62 -29.94 -10.22
CA THR A 10 24.88 -28.69 -10.46
C THR A 10 24.13 -28.31 -9.18
N ALA A 11 24.66 -27.26 -8.56
CA ALA A 11 24.11 -26.58 -7.42
C ALA A 11 22.69 -26.07 -7.72
N ALA A 12 21.70 -26.56 -6.98
CA ALA A 12 20.44 -25.84 -6.84
C ALA A 12 20.68 -24.72 -5.81
N ALA A 13 21.13 -23.56 -6.30
CA ALA A 13 21.04 -22.32 -5.55
C ALA A 13 19.56 -22.09 -5.22
N LEU A 14 19.17 -22.33 -3.97
CA LEU A 14 17.86 -21.90 -3.47
C LEU A 14 17.83 -20.38 -3.60
N PHE A 15 16.99 -19.92 -4.52
CA PHE A 15 16.72 -18.53 -4.80
C PHE A 15 16.49 -17.78 -3.49
N PHE A 16 17.36 -16.82 -3.20
CA PHE A 16 16.97 -15.69 -2.37
C PHE A 16 15.84 -14.99 -3.12
N THR A 17 14.59 -15.39 -2.87
CA THR A 17 13.45 -14.56 -3.23
C THR A 17 13.63 -13.30 -2.40
N SER A 18 14.19 -12.25 -3.02
CA SER A 18 14.06 -10.91 -2.50
C SER A 18 12.58 -10.74 -2.21
N LEU A 19 12.22 -10.59 -0.94
CA LEU A 19 10.90 -10.11 -0.55
C LEU A 19 10.75 -8.80 -1.31
N THR A 20 10.08 -8.83 -2.46
CA THR A 20 9.70 -7.63 -3.19
C THR A 20 8.62 -7.02 -2.32
N HIS A 21 9.05 -6.28 -1.30
CA HIS A 21 8.15 -5.48 -0.47
C HIS A 21 7.34 -4.64 -1.43
N ALA A 22 6.02 -4.75 -1.30
CA ALA A 22 5.13 -3.90 -2.07
C ALA A 22 5.09 -2.55 -1.36
N ASP A 23 5.04 -1.47 -2.13
CA ASP A 23 5.11 -0.13 -1.58
C ASP A 23 3.87 0.66 -2.00
N PHE A 24 3.30 1.39 -1.05
CA PHE A 24 2.42 2.49 -1.40
C PHE A 24 3.25 3.74 -1.56
N THR A 25 3.21 4.36 -2.73
CA THR A 25 3.95 5.56 -3.06
C THR A 25 3.02 6.72 -3.35
N PHE A 26 3.17 7.83 -2.63
CA PHE A 26 2.40 9.04 -2.87
C PHE A 26 3.34 10.22 -3.13
N TYR A 27 3.08 10.97 -4.19
CA TYR A 27 3.89 12.11 -4.59
C TYR A 27 3.18 13.41 -4.18
N SER A 28 3.89 14.27 -3.46
CA SER A 28 3.44 15.63 -3.18
C SER A 28 3.55 16.47 -4.45
N GLY A 29 2.64 17.42 -4.62
CA GLY A 29 2.79 18.50 -5.60
C GLY A 29 3.94 19.47 -5.29
N THR A 30 4.55 19.36 -4.11
CA THR A 30 5.74 20.11 -3.67
C THR A 30 6.88 19.14 -3.35
N SER A 31 8.10 19.65 -3.21
CA SER A 31 9.24 18.85 -2.70
C SER A 31 9.26 18.73 -1.17
N SER A 32 8.21 19.17 -0.47
CA SER A 32 8.12 19.18 0.99
C SER A 32 7.18 18.10 1.53
N CYS A 33 7.40 17.72 2.79
CA CYS A 33 6.62 16.72 3.53
C CYS A 33 5.76 17.35 4.64
N GLU A 34 5.68 18.68 4.69
CA GLU A 34 4.95 19.43 5.73
C GLU A 34 3.44 19.15 5.68
N ASP A 35 2.95 18.82 4.49
CA ASP A 35 1.54 18.53 4.24
C ASP A 35 1.15 17.09 4.58
N VAL A 36 2.05 16.25 5.12
CA VAL A 36 1.77 14.84 5.45
C VAL A 36 1.06 14.66 6.80
N PRO A 37 1.57 15.19 7.93
CA PRO A 37 1.00 14.94 9.27
C PRO A 37 -0.41 15.47 9.45
N GLY A 38 -1.23 14.78 10.24
CA GLY A 38 -2.56 15.21 10.70
C GLY A 38 -3.68 14.25 10.30
N SER A 39 -4.92 14.72 10.40
CA SER A 39 -6.11 13.89 10.19
C SER A 39 -6.64 13.98 8.77
N TRP A 40 -7.02 12.82 8.24
CA TRP A 40 -7.48 12.61 6.88
C TRP A 40 -8.74 11.76 6.88
N VAL A 41 -9.62 12.05 5.93
CA VAL A 41 -10.81 11.24 5.64
C VAL A 41 -10.85 10.95 4.16
N GLY A 42 -11.39 9.80 3.77
CA GLY A 42 -11.42 9.40 2.38
C GLY A 42 -12.52 8.40 2.08
N SER A 43 -12.64 8.11 0.79
CA SER A 43 -13.49 7.06 0.27
C SER A 43 -12.71 6.24 -0.74
N GLY A 44 -12.96 4.94 -0.77
CA GLY A 44 -12.26 4.02 -1.65
C GLY A 44 -13.20 3.01 -2.29
N LYS A 45 -12.81 2.53 -3.47
CA LYS A 45 -13.41 1.39 -4.14
C LYS A 45 -12.35 0.30 -4.27
N ALA A 46 -12.68 -0.91 -3.86
CA ALA A 46 -11.92 -2.13 -4.12
C ALA A 46 -12.75 -3.03 -5.04
N SER A 47 -12.22 -3.44 -6.18
CA SER A 47 -12.97 -4.25 -7.14
C SER A 47 -12.11 -5.17 -8.00
N ASN A 48 -12.65 -6.33 -8.34
CA ASN A 48 -12.19 -7.21 -9.41
C ASN A 48 -13.40 -7.81 -10.14
N TRP A 49 -13.22 -8.91 -10.88
CA TRP A 49 -14.29 -9.55 -11.65
C TRP A 49 -15.43 -10.15 -10.78
N LEU A 50 -15.18 -10.41 -9.49
CA LEU A 50 -16.11 -11.09 -8.58
C LEU A 50 -16.52 -10.21 -7.37
N ILE A 51 -15.67 -9.26 -6.99
CA ILE A 51 -15.77 -8.47 -5.77
C ILE A 51 -15.92 -7.01 -6.15
N GLU A 52 -16.87 -6.31 -5.55
CA GLU A 52 -16.95 -4.86 -5.62
C GLU A 52 -17.39 -4.28 -4.27
N CYS A 53 -16.55 -3.45 -3.68
CA CYS A 53 -16.74 -2.91 -2.34
C CYS A 53 -16.34 -1.45 -2.24
N PHE A 54 -17.16 -0.69 -1.52
CA PHE A 54 -17.01 0.73 -1.31
C PHE A 54 -16.79 1.00 0.17
N TYR A 55 -15.79 1.79 0.49
CA TYR A 55 -15.36 2.07 1.85
C TYR A 55 -15.33 3.57 2.10
N ASN A 56 -15.64 3.96 3.33
CA ASN A 56 -15.24 5.25 3.88
C ASN A 56 -14.10 4.99 4.87
N GLY A 57 -13.10 5.85 4.88
CA GLY A 57 -11.96 5.72 5.79
C GLY A 57 -11.63 7.01 6.49
N ALA A 58 -11.04 6.88 7.66
CA ALA A 58 -10.47 7.97 8.43
C ALA A 58 -9.11 7.53 8.97
N GLY A 59 -8.13 8.43 8.96
CA GLY A 59 -6.81 8.13 9.48
C GLY A 59 -6.09 9.34 10.00
N THR A 60 -5.11 9.08 10.86
CA THR A 60 -4.24 10.09 11.44
C THR A 60 -2.79 9.73 11.12
N ILE A 61 -2.05 10.71 10.64
CA ILE A 61 -0.63 10.61 10.36
C ILE A 61 0.13 11.39 11.43
N SER A 62 1.10 10.77 12.09
CA SER A 62 1.90 11.45 13.12
C SER A 62 2.78 12.55 12.52
N THR A 63 3.37 13.37 13.39
CA THR A 63 4.50 14.21 13.00
C THR A 63 5.65 13.36 12.45
N LEU A 64 6.42 13.93 11.53
CA LEU A 64 7.64 13.30 11.00
C LEU A 64 8.77 13.47 12.01
N ASP A 65 9.62 12.45 12.14
CA ASP A 65 10.89 12.56 12.85
C ASP A 65 11.98 13.21 11.95
N ASN A 66 13.18 13.39 12.50
CA ASN A 66 14.31 13.99 11.78
C ASN A 66 14.78 13.18 10.55
N ALA A 67 14.40 11.91 10.46
CA ALA A 67 14.69 11.04 9.32
C ALA A 67 13.48 10.93 8.36
N GLY A 68 12.41 11.68 8.60
CA GLY A 68 11.19 11.70 7.78
C GLY A 68 10.28 10.51 8.02
N ASN A 69 10.48 9.71 9.09
CA ASN A 69 9.59 8.60 9.42
C ASN A 69 8.34 9.10 10.13
N PHE A 70 7.24 8.38 9.92
CA PHE A 70 5.97 8.66 10.60
C PHE A 70 5.14 7.38 10.75
N ASN A 71 4.16 7.43 11.66
CA ASN A 71 3.17 6.38 11.85
C ASN A 71 1.83 6.81 11.26
N ILE A 72 1.08 5.84 10.78
CA ILE A 72 -0.27 6.01 10.23
C ILE A 72 -1.19 5.09 11.02
N GLU A 73 -2.30 5.62 11.49
CA GLU A 73 -3.43 4.83 11.95
C GLU A 73 -4.59 5.08 11.01
N VAL A 74 -5.18 4.02 10.45
CA VAL A 74 -6.29 4.13 9.51
C VAL A 74 -7.39 3.14 9.86
N ASN A 75 -8.61 3.63 9.79
CA ASN A 75 -9.84 2.87 9.89
C ASN A 75 -10.55 2.94 8.54
N ALA A 76 -11.16 1.84 8.12
CA ALA A 76 -12.00 1.76 6.94
C ALA A 76 -13.27 0.97 7.26
N ASP A 77 -14.41 1.59 6.97
CA ASP A 77 -15.74 1.03 7.17
C ASP A 77 -16.42 0.80 5.81
N LYS A 78 -16.93 -0.41 5.60
CA LYS A 78 -17.66 -0.76 4.38
C LYS A 78 -18.96 0.02 4.35
N ARG A 79 -19.12 0.80 3.28
CA ARG A 79 -20.36 1.53 2.98
C ARG A 79 -21.34 0.63 2.23
N SER A 80 -20.86 -0.14 1.26
CA SER A 80 -21.66 -1.04 0.43
C SER A 80 -20.78 -2.02 -0.34
N GLY A 81 -21.36 -3.09 -0.89
CA GLY A 81 -20.66 -4.02 -1.76
C GLY A 81 -20.86 -5.49 -1.41
N SER A 82 -19.99 -6.35 -1.93
CA SER A 82 -20.02 -7.79 -1.75
C SER A 82 -19.97 -8.21 -0.26
N LEU A 83 -20.66 -9.30 0.09
CA LEU A 83 -20.66 -9.83 1.47
C LEU A 83 -19.30 -10.35 1.94
N VAL A 84 -18.44 -10.74 1.00
CA VAL A 84 -17.07 -11.21 1.30
C VAL A 84 -16.14 -10.09 1.76
N CYS A 85 -16.54 -8.84 1.60
CA CYS A 85 -15.75 -7.70 2.03
C CYS A 85 -15.91 -7.44 3.52
N PRO A 86 -14.80 -7.25 4.25
CA PRO A 86 -14.86 -6.96 5.67
C PRO A 86 -15.65 -5.67 5.92
N ASP A 87 -16.49 -5.68 6.95
CA ASP A 87 -17.31 -4.54 7.33
C ASP A 87 -16.48 -3.42 7.94
N HIS A 88 -15.44 -3.77 8.70
CA HIS A 88 -14.54 -2.83 9.36
C HIS A 88 -13.10 -3.34 9.29
N ASN A 89 -12.15 -2.44 9.11
CA ASN A 89 -10.74 -2.73 9.20
C ASN A 89 -10.00 -1.58 9.88
N TYR A 90 -9.10 -1.91 10.79
CA TYR A 90 -8.16 -1.00 11.42
C TYR A 90 -6.74 -1.50 11.21
N THR A 91 -5.85 -0.62 10.77
CA THR A 91 -4.44 -0.96 10.64
C THR A 91 -3.52 0.18 11.05
N LYS A 92 -2.32 -0.20 11.49
CA LYS A 92 -1.21 0.71 11.76
C LYS A 92 -0.13 0.45 10.73
N LEU A 93 0.26 1.50 10.03
CA LEU A 93 1.31 1.45 9.02
C LEU A 93 2.44 2.39 9.41
N ARG A 94 3.60 2.16 8.82
CA ARG A 94 4.77 3.03 8.94
C ARG A 94 5.18 3.51 7.57
N GLY A 95 5.46 4.80 7.49
CA GLY A 95 5.90 5.43 6.27
C GLY A 95 7.12 6.30 6.48
N THR A 96 7.72 6.66 5.36
CA THR A 96 8.80 7.64 5.24
C THR A 96 8.42 8.66 4.21
N CYS A 97 8.72 9.93 4.46
CA CYS A 97 8.62 10.99 3.47
C CYS A 97 9.99 11.61 3.23
N VAL A 98 10.44 11.56 1.98
CA VAL A 98 11.72 12.14 1.55
C VAL A 98 11.48 12.91 0.26
N ASN A 99 11.84 14.21 0.25
CA ASN A 99 11.70 15.09 -0.91
C ASN A 99 10.29 15.07 -1.54
N GLY A 100 9.24 15.13 -0.70
CA GLY A 100 7.85 15.09 -1.15
C GLY A 100 7.35 13.71 -1.60
N THR A 101 8.17 12.65 -1.50
CA THR A 101 7.75 11.29 -1.81
C THR A 101 7.48 10.51 -0.53
N VAL A 102 6.21 10.16 -0.32
CA VAL A 102 5.78 9.26 0.75
C VAL A 102 5.89 7.82 0.28
N THR A 103 6.53 6.97 1.08
CA THR A 103 6.61 5.53 0.87
C THR A 103 6.11 4.81 2.12
N ILE A 104 5.16 3.91 1.97
CA ILE A 104 4.63 3.05 3.05
C ILE A 104 4.91 1.61 2.65
N LYS A 105 5.69 0.90 3.47
CA LYS A 105 6.03 -0.51 3.21
C LYS A 105 4.88 -1.40 3.59
N THR A 106 4.52 -2.31 2.70
CA THR A 106 3.36 -3.19 2.86
C THR A 106 3.60 -4.54 2.19
N GLU A 107 2.82 -5.54 2.59
CA GLU A 107 2.77 -6.85 1.92
C GLU A 107 1.55 -6.98 1.00
N TYR A 108 0.66 -5.99 1.02
CA TYR A 108 -0.66 -6.07 0.40
C TYR A 108 -0.68 -5.66 -1.07
N GLY A 109 0.44 -5.32 -1.71
CA GLY A 109 0.47 -4.82 -3.10
C GLY A 109 0.83 -3.34 -3.21
N ASN A 110 0.62 -2.76 -4.38
CA ASN A 110 1.14 -1.42 -4.71
C ASN A 110 -0.01 -0.44 -4.92
N LEU A 111 0.15 0.77 -4.36
CA LEU A 111 -0.72 1.90 -4.58
C LEU A 111 0.14 3.10 -4.95
N ASN A 112 -0.23 3.79 -6.01
CA ASN A 112 0.45 4.99 -6.46
C ASN A 112 -0.54 6.15 -6.48
N GLY A 113 -0.12 7.28 -5.95
CA GLY A 113 -1.01 8.42 -5.79
C GLY A 113 -0.29 9.76 -5.80
N ASN A 114 -1.09 10.81 -5.82
CA ASN A 114 -0.62 12.17 -5.62
C ASN A 114 -1.39 12.79 -4.47
N PHE A 115 -0.74 13.67 -3.71
CA PHE A 115 -1.37 14.45 -2.68
C PHE A 115 -0.91 15.90 -2.70
N SER A 116 -1.70 16.73 -2.05
CA SER A 116 -1.48 18.15 -1.80
C SER A 116 -1.84 18.43 -0.34
N LYS A 117 -1.68 19.67 0.09
CA LYS A 117 -2.06 20.15 1.43
C LYS A 117 -3.41 19.62 1.94
N ASN A 118 -4.42 19.61 1.07
CA ASN A 118 -5.81 19.39 1.49
C ASN A 118 -6.44 18.11 0.93
N SER A 119 -5.84 17.47 -0.06
CA SER A 119 -6.44 16.33 -0.76
C SER A 119 -5.42 15.48 -1.49
N GLY A 120 -5.83 14.27 -1.84
CA GLY A 120 -5.07 13.40 -2.70
C GLY A 120 -5.90 12.27 -3.27
N THR A 121 -5.28 11.55 -4.20
CA THR A 121 -5.87 10.40 -4.87
C THR A 121 -4.81 9.32 -5.01
N SER A 122 -5.23 8.06 -5.02
CA SER A 122 -4.35 6.94 -5.33
C SER A 122 -5.08 5.82 -6.03
N LYS A 123 -4.35 5.04 -6.80
CA LYS A 123 -4.83 3.85 -7.49
C LYS A 123 -3.77 2.77 -7.48
N GLY A 124 -4.19 1.51 -7.56
CA GLY A 124 -3.29 0.40 -7.73
C GLY A 124 -3.99 -0.93 -7.52
N THR A 125 -3.22 -1.93 -7.14
CA THR A 125 -3.71 -3.30 -7.00
C THR A 125 -3.27 -3.84 -5.65
N LEU A 126 -4.23 -4.35 -4.88
CA LEU A 126 -3.98 -5.01 -3.62
C LEU A 126 -4.25 -6.51 -3.71
N SER A 127 -3.38 -7.32 -3.11
CA SER A 127 -3.60 -8.73 -2.87
C SER A 127 -4.30 -8.91 -1.53
N VAL A 128 -5.54 -9.42 -1.57
CA VAL A 128 -6.40 -9.56 -0.38
C VAL A 128 -6.48 -11.00 0.12
N ALA A 129 -6.12 -11.95 -0.73
CA ALA A 129 -5.96 -13.37 -0.40
C ALA A 129 -5.06 -14.03 -1.46
N PRO A 130 -4.48 -15.22 -1.21
CA PRO A 130 -3.70 -15.94 -2.22
C PRO A 130 -4.47 -16.11 -3.54
N GLY A 131 -3.94 -15.53 -4.62
CA GLY A 131 -4.55 -15.56 -5.95
C GLY A 131 -5.75 -14.62 -6.14
N VAL A 132 -6.03 -13.73 -5.19
CA VAL A 132 -7.12 -12.75 -5.26
C VAL A 132 -6.57 -11.33 -5.15
N ASP A 133 -6.51 -10.68 -6.29
CA ASP A 133 -6.12 -9.28 -6.40
C ASP A 133 -7.35 -8.40 -6.70
N VAL A 134 -7.34 -7.19 -6.15
CA VAL A 134 -8.38 -6.19 -6.37
C VAL A 134 -7.76 -4.87 -6.80
N ASN A 135 -8.37 -4.24 -7.78
CA ASN A 135 -8.04 -2.86 -8.14
C ASN A 135 -8.63 -1.93 -7.10
N VAL A 136 -7.81 -1.04 -6.59
CA VAL A 136 -8.18 -0.08 -5.57
C VAL A 136 -8.03 1.33 -6.13
N ALA A 137 -9.01 2.18 -5.84
CA ALA A 137 -8.96 3.61 -6.08
C ALA A 137 -9.42 4.33 -4.80
N ILE A 138 -8.66 5.32 -4.35
CA ILE A 138 -8.92 6.07 -3.12
C ILE A 138 -8.87 7.56 -3.43
N GLU A 139 -9.83 8.30 -2.89
CA GLU A 139 -9.79 9.75 -2.80
C GLU A 139 -9.83 10.15 -1.33
N PHE A 140 -8.99 11.09 -0.94
CA PHE A 140 -8.89 11.53 0.45
C PHE A 140 -8.70 13.03 0.55
N LYS A 141 -9.08 13.58 1.69
CA LYS A 141 -8.99 15.00 2.04
C LYS A 141 -8.70 15.18 3.51
N ARG A 142 -8.19 16.35 3.88
CA ARG A 142 -8.02 16.72 5.28
C ARG A 142 -9.36 16.66 6.02
N SER A 143 -9.33 16.11 7.22
CA SER A 143 -10.44 16.31 8.15
C SER A 143 -10.47 17.78 8.54
N ALA A 144 -11.65 18.39 8.47
CA ALA A 144 -11.88 19.72 9.03
C ALA A 144 -11.77 19.69 10.56
#